data_AF-A0A2N9HYU4-F1
#
_entry.id   AF-A0A2N9HYU4-F1
#
_cell.length_a   1.000
_cell.length_b   1.000
_cell.length_c   1.000
_cell.angle_alpha   90.00
_cell.angle_beta   90.00
_cell.angle_gamma   90.00
#
_symmetry.space_group_name_H-M   'P 1'
#
loop_
_entity.id
_entity.type
_entity.pdbx_description
1 polymer ?
#
loop_
_entity_poly.entity_id
_entity_poly.type
_entity_poly.pdbx_seq_one_letter_code
_entity_poly.pdbx_strand_id
1 'polypeptide(L)'
;MLNGVTATAVAASLCTPEDGKVLVGRTDPQIINDSMALTIQCVASVSNIRRRLHVRNHEVRALRSQVTILQRLLKENKKRIREFKEENKRLKKLVDSYTNDLVTQSIKQNKTTAELQKQYEKLLVEVKELASRPIP
;
A
#
# COMPACT_ATOMS: atom_id res chain seq x y z
N MET A 1 -11.67 46.75 15.55
CA MET A 1 -11.35 47.46 16.80
C MET A 1 -11.97 46.67 17.94
N LEU A 2 -11.17 46.27 18.94
CA LEU A 2 -11.71 45.71 20.19
C LEU A 2 -12.37 46.87 20.95
N ASN A 3 -13.60 46.71 21.44
CA ASN A 3 -14.25 47.77 22.24
C ASN A 3 -13.52 47.89 23.60
N GLY A 4 -13.49 49.10 24.17
CA GLY A 4 -12.80 49.34 25.45
C GLY A 4 -13.38 48.50 26.60
N VAL A 5 -14.69 48.23 26.55
CA VAL A 5 -15.40 47.45 27.58
C VAL A 5 -14.96 45.98 27.61
N THR A 6 -14.82 45.31 26.46
CA THR A 6 -14.32 43.92 26.41
C THR A 6 -12.85 43.85 26.79
N ALA A 7 -12.04 44.85 26.42
CA ALA A 7 -10.64 44.90 26.83
C ALA A 7 -10.50 44.97 28.37
N THR A 8 -11.28 45.83 29.03
CA THR A 8 -11.30 45.95 30.49
C THR A 8 -11.83 44.68 31.16
N ALA A 9 -12.90 44.08 30.65
CA ALA A 9 -13.46 42.86 31.20
C ALA A 9 -12.49 41.66 31.09
N VAL A 10 -11.81 41.52 29.95
CA VAL A 10 -10.79 40.49 29.75
C VAL A 10 -9.59 40.74 30.66
N ALA A 11 -9.10 41.97 30.76
CA ALA A 11 -7.99 42.30 31.67
C ALA A 11 -8.33 41.97 33.12
N ALA A 12 -9.52 42.35 33.60
CA ALA A 12 -9.99 42.05 34.95
C ALA A 12 -10.09 40.53 35.23
N SER A 13 -10.41 39.73 34.20
CA SER A 13 -10.45 38.26 34.31
C SER A 13 -9.07 37.58 34.30
N LEU A 14 -8.04 38.30 33.85
CA LEU A 14 -6.67 37.79 33.72
C LEU A 14 -5.76 38.24 34.87
N CYS A 15 -6.07 39.34 35.54
CA CYS A 15 -5.31 39.85 36.67
C CYS A 15 -5.60 39.05 37.94
N THR A 16 -4.54 38.54 38.55
CA THR A 16 -4.54 37.92 39.88
C THR A 16 -4.17 38.94 40.96
N PRO A 17 -4.51 38.68 42.23
CA PRO A 17 -4.07 39.52 43.35
C PRO A 17 -2.54 39.66 43.45
N GLU A 18 -1.77 38.67 42.96
CA GLU A 18 -0.31 38.73 42.92
C GLU A 18 0.21 39.72 41.88
N ASP A 19 -0.49 39.86 40.74
CA ASP A 19 -0.13 40.86 39.72
C ASP A 19 -0.21 42.27 40.29
N GLY A 20 -1.20 42.54 41.15
CA GLY A 20 -1.30 43.81 41.88
C GLY A 20 -0.08 44.10 42.74
N LYS A 21 0.47 43.09 43.44
CA LYS A 21 1.69 43.25 44.26
C LYS A 21 2.94 43.48 43.41
N VAL A 22 3.04 42.87 42.23
CA VAL A 22 4.15 43.09 41.29
C VAL A 22 4.13 44.50 40.69
N LEU A 23 2.95 45.10 40.57
CA LEU A 23 2.77 46.46 40.07
C LEU A 23 2.99 47.53 41.15
N VAL A 24 2.84 47.19 42.44
CA VAL A 24 3.15 48.10 43.57
C VAL A 24 4.64 48.46 43.56
N GLY A 25 4.95 49.73 43.30
CA GLY A 25 6.31 50.25 43.23
C GLY A 25 6.86 50.43 41.81
N ARG A 26 6.10 50.05 40.77
CA ARG A 26 6.43 50.41 39.39
C ARG A 26 5.82 51.76 39.03
N THR A 27 6.57 52.54 38.25
CA THR A 27 6.06 53.80 37.70
C THR A 27 5.25 53.53 36.43
N ASP A 28 4.28 54.39 36.12
CA ASP A 28 3.45 54.25 34.92
C ASP A 28 4.27 54.05 33.62
N PRO A 29 5.38 54.79 33.38
CA PRO A 29 6.21 54.56 32.20
C PRO A 29 6.81 53.14 32.14
N GLN A 30 7.17 52.55 33.28
CA GLN A 30 7.73 51.21 33.34
C GLN A 30 6.68 50.14 33.06
N ILE A 31 5.47 50.29 33.61
CA ILE A 31 4.34 49.39 33.35
C ILE A 31 3.96 49.43 31.86
N ILE A 32 3.92 50.63 31.27
CA ILE A 32 3.63 50.81 29.84
C ILE A 32 4.70 50.14 28.98
N ASN A 33 5.99 50.35 29.27
CA ASN A 33 7.09 49.75 28.51
C ASN A 33 7.08 48.22 28.56
N ASP A 34 6.84 47.65 29.75
CA ASP A 34 6.79 46.19 29.92
C ASP A 34 5.57 45.59 29.21
N SER A 35 4.41 46.26 29.29
CA SER A 35 3.20 45.87 28.56
C SER A 35 3.41 45.94 27.04
N MET A 36 4.13 46.96 26.54
CA MET A 36 4.48 47.07 25.13
C MET A 36 5.44 45.95 24.70
N ALA A 37 6.46 45.66 25.50
CA ALA A 37 7.40 44.58 25.25
C ALA A 37 6.69 43.22 25.18
N LEU A 38 5.80 42.94 26.14
CA LEU A 38 4.97 41.74 26.14
C LEU A 38 4.08 41.68 24.89
N THR A 39 3.43 42.79 24.52
CA THR A 39 2.58 42.87 23.33
C THR A 39 3.38 42.53 22.06
N ILE A 40 4.59 43.08 21.90
CA ILE A 40 5.47 42.79 20.76
C ILE A 40 5.84 41.31 20.72
N GLN A 41 6.22 40.72 21.86
CA GLN A 41 6.55 39.30 21.96
C GLN A 41 5.36 38.39 21.64
N CYS A 42 4.17 38.73 22.15
CA CYS A 42 2.93 38.01 21.85
C CYS A 42 2.62 38.06 20.35
N VAL A 43 2.70 39.24 19.73
CA VAL A 43 2.47 39.39 18.28
C VAL A 43 3.49 38.58 17.47
N ALA A 44 4.76 38.59 17.86
CA ALA A 44 5.80 37.79 17.20
C ALA A 44 5.52 36.28 17.33
N SER A 45 5.15 35.81 18.53
CA SER A 45 4.81 34.41 18.80
C SER A 45 3.60 33.95 17.98
N VAL A 46 2.51 34.71 18.01
CA VAL A 46 1.29 34.43 17.22
C VAL A 46 1.59 34.43 15.72
N SER A 47 2.41 35.37 15.24
CA SER A 47 2.82 35.42 13.83
C SER A 47 3.63 34.18 13.42
N ASN A 48 4.53 33.70 14.29
CA ASN A 48 5.29 32.46 14.06
C ASN A 48 4.38 31.22 14.02
N ILE A 49 3.46 31.10 14.98
CA ILE A 49 2.46 30.01 15.00
C ILE A 49 1.62 30.02 13.73
N ARG A 50 1.14 31.20 13.31
CA ARG A 50 0.38 31.37 12.06
C ARG A 50 1.17 30.88 10.84
N ARG A 51 2.45 31.23 10.72
CA ARG A 51 3.31 30.77 9.61
C ARG A 51 3.45 29.25 9.61
N ARG A 52 3.75 28.65 10.76
CA ARG A 52 3.86 27.18 10.92
C ARG A 52 2.55 26.48 10.58
N LEU A 53 1.43 27.00 11.05
CA LEU A 53 0.10 26.46 10.75
C LEU A 53 -0.21 26.53 9.25
N HIS A 54 0.14 27.63 8.59
CA HIS A 54 -0.04 27.76 7.14
C HIS A 54 0.72 26.70 6.35
N VAL A 55 1.99 26.45 6.69
CA VAL A 55 2.81 25.40 6.07
C VAL A 55 2.21 24.02 6.32
N ARG A 56 1.86 23.71 7.58
CA ARG A 56 1.23 22.43 7.95
C ARG A 56 -0.09 22.20 7.22
N ASN A 57 -0.88 23.24 6.97
CA ASN A 57 -2.13 23.13 6.23
C ASN A 57 -1.90 22.71 4.76
N HIS A 58 -0.85 23.21 4.12
CA HIS A 58 -0.46 22.77 2.77
C HIS A 58 0.03 21.33 2.76
N GLU A 59 0.85 20.93 3.73
CA GLU A 59 1.29 19.53 3.89
C GLU A 59 0.10 18.59 4.05
N VAL A 60 -0.87 18.93 4.92
CA VAL A 60 -2.11 18.15 5.11
C VAL A 60 -2.92 18.05 3.82
N ARG A 61 -3.03 19.13 3.05
CA ARG A 61 -3.72 19.11 1.75
C ARG A 61 -3.01 18.21 0.73
N ALA A 62 -1.69 18.25 0.69
CA ALA A 62 -0.88 17.38 -0.18
C ALA A 62 -1.07 15.90 0.21
N LEU A 63 -0.97 15.58 1.51
CA LEU A 63 -1.21 14.23 2.02
C LEU A 63 -2.62 13.73 1.70
N ARG A 64 -3.64 14.57 1.88
CA ARG A 64 -5.03 14.22 1.52
C ARG A 64 -5.17 13.86 0.04
N SER A 65 -4.48 14.58 -0.83
CA SER A 65 -4.46 14.30 -2.26
C SER A 65 -3.79 12.95 -2.56
N GLN A 66 -2.63 12.69 -1.94
CA GLN A 66 -1.92 11.41 -2.07
C GLN A 66 -2.74 10.22 -1.56
N VAL A 67 -3.39 10.36 -0.40
CA VAL A 67 -4.28 9.33 0.17
C VAL A 67 -5.41 8.99 -0.80
N THR A 68 -5.99 10.00 -1.45
CA THR A 68 -7.06 9.80 -2.44
C THR A 68 -6.56 8.99 -3.65
N ILE A 69 -5.35 9.30 -4.16
CA ILE A 69 -4.72 8.54 -5.25
C ILE A 69 -4.47 7.09 -4.82
N LEU A 70 -3.90 6.88 -3.63
CA LEU A 70 -3.61 5.54 -3.09
C LEU A 70 -4.88 4.71 -2.90
N GLN A 71 -5.97 5.32 -2.43
CA GLN A 71 -7.26 4.64 -2.30
C GLN A 71 -7.79 4.14 -3.65
N ARG A 72 -7.64 4.95 -4.72
CA ARG A 72 -8.03 4.54 -6.08
C ARG A 72 -7.17 3.37 -6.57
N LEU A 73 -5.85 3.46 -6.42
CA LEU A 73 -4.93 2.39 -6.81
C LEU A 73 -5.21 1.09 -6.04
N LEU A 74 -5.48 1.18 -4.74
CA LEU A 74 -5.84 0.03 -3.93
C LEU A 74 -7.13 -0.64 -4.42
N LYS A 75 -8.15 0.16 -4.77
CA LYS A 75 -9.41 -0.36 -5.32
C LYS A 75 -9.19 -1.09 -6.65
N GLU A 76 -8.37 -0.54 -7.53
CA GLU A 76 -8.02 -1.15 -8.81
C GLU A 76 -7.22 -2.44 -8.63
N ASN A 77 -6.19 -2.45 -7.78
CA ASN A 77 -5.39 -3.63 -7.49
C ASN A 77 -6.22 -4.76 -6.88
N LYS A 78 -7.16 -4.43 -5.98
CA LYS A 78 -8.12 -5.43 -5.45
C LYS A 78 -8.97 -6.05 -6.55
N LYS A 79 -9.33 -5.29 -7.60
CA LYS A 79 -10.06 -5.83 -8.76
C LYS A 79 -9.18 -6.78 -9.57
N ARG A 80 -7.96 -6.36 -9.92
CA ARG A 80 -7.00 -7.17 -10.69
C ARG A 80 -6.65 -8.48 -9.98
N ILE A 81 -6.48 -8.47 -8.67
CA ILE A 81 -6.24 -9.70 -7.88
C ILE A 81 -7.38 -10.71 -8.04
N ARG A 82 -8.64 -10.25 -8.08
CA ARG A 82 -9.78 -11.15 -8.31
C ARG A 82 -9.77 -11.73 -9.71
N GLU A 83 -9.50 -10.90 -10.72
CA GLU A 83 -9.40 -11.33 -12.12
C GLU A 83 -8.29 -12.38 -12.29
N PHE A 84 -7.09 -12.13 -11.75
CA PHE A 84 -5.98 -13.10 -11.78
C PHE A 84 -6.29 -14.39 -11.03
N LYS A 85 -7.05 -14.33 -9.94
CA LYS A 85 -7.47 -15.54 -9.22
C LYS A 85 -8.38 -16.43 -10.07
N GLU A 86 -9.29 -15.84 -10.83
CA GLU A 86 -10.16 -16.60 -11.74
C GLU A 86 -9.40 -17.14 -12.94
N GLU A 87 -8.47 -16.35 -13.50
CA GLU A 87 -7.63 -16.83 -14.61
C GLU A 87 -6.73 -17.99 -14.17
N ASN A 88 -6.12 -17.91 -12.99
CA ASN A 88 -5.33 -19.01 -12.44
C ASN A 88 -6.15 -20.30 -12.26
N LYS A 89 -7.44 -20.20 -11.90
CA LYS A 89 -8.30 -21.38 -11.83
C LYS A 89 -8.56 -21.98 -13.21
N ARG A 90 -8.74 -21.15 -14.24
CA ARG A 90 -8.94 -21.60 -15.63
C ARG A 90 -7.68 -22.27 -16.17
N LEU A 91 -6.52 -21.64 -15.97
CA LEU A 91 -5.23 -22.20 -16.34
C LEU A 91 -4.97 -23.54 -15.66
N LYS A 92 -5.30 -23.67 -14.36
CA LYS A 92 -5.19 -24.94 -13.65
C LYS A 92 -6.01 -26.05 -14.33
N LYS A 93 -7.29 -25.79 -14.64
CA LYS A 93 -8.15 -26.75 -15.36
C LYS A 93 -7.57 -27.14 -16.72
N LEU A 94 -7.00 -26.18 -17.44
CA LEU A 94 -6.38 -26.43 -18.74
C LEU A 94 -5.15 -27.35 -18.61
N VAL A 95 -4.28 -27.09 -17.64
CA VAL A 95 -3.11 -27.92 -17.35
C VAL A 95 -3.53 -29.34 -16.92
N ASP A 96 -4.55 -29.46 -16.06
CA ASP A 96 -5.08 -30.76 -15.65
C ASP A 96 -5.61 -31.55 -16.86
N SER A 97 -6.34 -30.90 -17.77
CA SER A 97 -6.83 -31.52 -19.01
C SER A 97 -5.69 -32.01 -19.89
N TYR A 98 -4.70 -31.16 -20.15
CA TYR A 98 -3.55 -31.51 -20.99
C TYR A 98 -2.74 -32.66 -20.40
N THR A 99 -2.60 -32.68 -19.07
CA THR A 99 -1.91 -33.76 -18.36
C THR A 99 -2.65 -35.09 -18.55
N ASN A 100 -3.98 -35.10 -18.45
CA ASN A 100 -4.79 -36.29 -18.69
C ASN A 100 -4.70 -36.78 -20.14
N ASP A 101 -4.73 -35.87 -21.12
CA ASP A 101 -4.60 -36.19 -22.54
C ASP A 101 -3.23 -36.82 -22.84
N LEU A 102 -2.15 -36.22 -22.32
CA LEU A 102 -0.79 -36.75 -22.46
C LEU A 102 -0.62 -38.13 -21.82
N VAL A 103 -1.17 -38.34 -20.62
CA VAL A 103 -1.15 -39.66 -19.96
C VAL A 103 -1.88 -40.69 -20.80
N THR A 104 -3.06 -40.33 -21.33
CA THR A 104 -3.86 -41.23 -22.18
C THR A 104 -3.12 -41.57 -23.47
N GLN A 105 -2.50 -40.59 -24.11
CA GLN A 105 -1.68 -40.78 -25.31
C GLN A 105 -0.47 -41.67 -25.04
N SER A 106 0.23 -41.45 -23.93
CA SER A 106 1.37 -42.26 -23.50
C SER A 106 0.98 -43.72 -23.27
N ILE A 107 -0.15 -43.98 -22.59
CA ILE A 107 -0.67 -45.34 -22.40
C ILE A 107 -0.98 -46.01 -23.75
N LYS A 108 -1.60 -45.28 -24.69
CA LYS A 108 -1.90 -45.80 -26.04
C LYS A 108 -0.62 -46.14 -26.80
N GLN A 109 0.38 -45.26 -26.77
CA GLN A 109 1.68 -45.49 -27.40
C GLN A 109 2.41 -46.70 -26.80
N ASN A 110 2.42 -46.84 -25.48
CA ASN A 110 3.04 -47.99 -24.81
C ASN A 110 2.38 -49.31 -25.24
N LYS A 111 1.05 -49.35 -25.38
CA LYS A 111 0.34 -50.52 -25.92
C LYS A 111 0.76 -50.85 -27.35
N THR A 112 0.85 -49.85 -28.23
CA THR A 112 1.28 -50.07 -29.63
C THR A 112 2.73 -50.51 -29.72
N THR A 113 3.62 -49.96 -28.89
CA THR A 113 5.02 -50.35 -28.83
C THR A 113 5.18 -51.79 -28.35
N ALA A 114 4.43 -52.19 -27.31
CA ALA A 114 4.46 -53.57 -26.81
C ALA A 114 3.97 -54.59 -27.87
N GLU A 115 2.92 -54.26 -28.62
CA GLU A 115 2.42 -55.12 -29.70
C GLU A 115 3.43 -55.23 -30.84
N LEU A 116 4.01 -54.11 -31.29
CA LEU A 116 5.06 -54.11 -32.31
C LEU A 116 6.28 -54.91 -31.87
N GLN A 117 6.69 -54.80 -30.61
CA GLN A 117 7.82 -55.55 -30.08
C GLN A 117 7.55 -57.05 -30.08
N LYS A 118 6.34 -57.47 -29.70
CA LYS A 118 5.91 -58.88 -29.77
C LYS A 118 5.93 -59.41 -31.21
N GLN A 119 5.47 -58.60 -32.18
CA GLN A 119 5.52 -58.97 -33.60
C GLN A 119 6.96 -59.09 -34.10
N TYR A 120 7.83 -58.18 -33.70
CA TYR A 120 9.25 -58.21 -34.04
C TYR A 120 9.95 -59.46 -33.48
N GLU A 121 9.72 -59.80 -32.22
CA GLU A 121 10.26 -61.01 -31.60
C GLU A 121 9.79 -62.28 -32.30
N LYS A 122 8.51 -62.36 -32.67
CA LYS A 122 7.97 -63.49 -33.42
C LYS A 122 8.66 -63.64 -34.78
N LEU A 123 8.77 -62.54 -35.54
CA LEU A 123 9.42 -62.53 -36.85
C LEU A 123 10.90 -62.93 -36.75
N LEU A 124 11.60 -62.46 -35.70
CA LEU A 124 13.00 -62.80 -35.46
C LEU A 124 13.19 -64.31 -35.26
N VAL A 125 12.27 -64.98 -34.54
CA VAL A 125 12.29 -66.43 -34.38
C VAL A 125 12.07 -67.14 -35.72
N GLU A 126 11.06 -66.74 -36.49
CA GLU A 126 10.77 -67.32 -37.81
C GLU A 126 11.97 -67.20 -38.77
N VAL A 127 12.64 -66.05 -38.80
CA VAL A 127 13.85 -65.83 -39.62
C VAL A 127 15.00 -66.74 -39.19
N LYS A 128 15.21 -66.93 -37.88
CA LYS A 128 16.27 -67.84 -37.37
C LYS A 128 16.00 -69.30 -37.75
N GLU A 129 14.75 -69.74 -37.68
CA GLU A 129 14.36 -71.09 -38.11
C GLU A 129 14.62 -71.31 -39.60
N LEU A 130 14.25 -70.34 -40.45
CA LEU A 130 14.50 -70.40 -41.89
C LEU A 130 16.00 -70.43 -42.21
N ALA A 131 16.82 -69.63 -41.52
CA ALA A 131 18.27 -69.61 -41.70
C ALA A 131 18.97 -70.90 -41.23
N SER A 132 18.32 -71.69 -40.37
CA SER A 132 18.85 -72.96 -39.85
C SER A 132 18.52 -74.16 -40.75
N ARG A 133 17.71 -73.97 -41.80
CA ARG A 133 17.40 -75.03 -42.76
C ARG A 133 18.62 -75.29 -43.66
N PRO A 134 18.94 -76.56 -43.98
CA PRO A 134 20.05 -76.87 -44.87
C PRO A 134 19.78 -76.30 -46.27
N ILE A 135 20.78 -75.64 -46.85
CA ILE A 135 20.70 -75.21 -48.25
C ILE A 135 20.89 -76.47 -49.12
N PRO A 136 20.02 -76.70 -50.13
CA PRO A 136 20.13 -77.83 -51.06
C PRO A 136 21.46 -77.87 -51.80
#